data_AF-A0A4Q3X5Z6-F1
#
_entry.id   AF-A0A4Q3X5Z6-F1
#
_cell.length_a   1.000
_cell.length_b   1.000
_cell.length_c   1.000
_cell.angle_alpha   90.00
_cell.angle_beta   90.00
_cell.angle_gamma   90.00
#
_symmetry.space_group_name_H-M   'P 1'
#
loop_
_entity.id
_entity.type
_entity.pdbx_description
1 polymer ?
#
loop_
_entity_poly.entity_id
_entity_poly.type
_entity_poly.pdbx_seq_one_letter_code
_entity_poly.pdbx_strand_id
1 'polypeptide(L)'
;MLVLLLFVGSGLGLLVVGASVLGYLALLKPIIVRQRLMKLELRNGSPSGLAGLKDEELEAVTQQLVDLGFEPIEDYLSRSYSEFDEPALKSPIASPTGDTSLPPDRFPAQGFARVFSHPQHGLLGKIMFVSVVDAQGKVPTSTDMSMLIASFSEPDGAWVYVTTNRDSAPMVNALMKLLRHPRWLSTRLPRRPATELLQFHLKRRAEIATVGGFVWKAHPTSNDDHAYEERAVVNIRAIYAKLTPLKMAMKLSRLKKEEAQLEWLGELEGRMPSAQL
;
A
#
# COMPACT_ATOMS: atom_id res chain seq x y z
N MET A 1 -16.42 -28.14 49.44
CA MET A 1 -16.11 -26.70 49.31
C MET A 1 -14.97 -26.39 48.33
N LEU A 2 -14.05 -27.33 48.05
CA LEU A 2 -12.95 -27.13 47.08
C LEU A 2 -13.37 -27.28 45.59
N VAL A 3 -14.49 -27.97 45.31
CA VAL A 3 -15.01 -28.19 43.94
C VAL A 3 -15.74 -26.96 43.38
N LEU A 4 -16.21 -26.04 44.23
CA LEU A 4 -16.92 -24.83 43.80
C LEU A 4 -15.98 -23.70 43.34
N LEU A 5 -14.74 -23.67 43.84
CA LEU A 5 -13.74 -22.64 43.50
C LEU A 5 -13.09 -22.85 42.13
N LEU A 6 -13.04 -24.09 41.63
CA LEU A 6 -12.55 -24.39 40.27
C LEU A 6 -13.57 -24.03 39.17
N PHE A 7 -14.87 -24.01 39.49
CA PHE A 7 -15.92 -23.58 38.54
C PHE A 7 -16.08 -22.06 38.45
N VAL A 8 -15.83 -21.32 39.54
CA VAL A 8 -15.89 -19.85 39.53
C VAL A 8 -14.67 -19.25 38.82
N GLY A 9 -13.48 -19.83 38.98
CA GLY A 9 -12.27 -19.41 38.25
C GLY A 9 -12.34 -19.63 36.73
N SER A 10 -13.01 -20.70 36.29
CA SER A 10 -13.23 -21.00 34.86
C SER A 10 -14.35 -20.16 34.24
N GLY A 11 -15.42 -19.88 34.99
CA GLY A 11 -16.52 -19.01 34.55
C GLY A 11 -16.09 -17.54 34.35
N LEU A 12 -15.34 -16.97 35.30
CA LEU A 12 -14.81 -15.61 35.16
C LEU A 12 -13.80 -15.50 34.01
N GLY A 13 -12.95 -16.52 33.84
CA GLY A 13 -12.00 -16.59 32.73
C GLY A 13 -12.69 -16.61 31.36
N LEU A 14 -13.75 -17.40 31.21
CA LEU A 14 -14.55 -17.44 29.98
C LEU A 14 -15.25 -16.11 29.69
N LEU A 15 -15.72 -15.39 30.71
CA LEU A 15 -16.32 -14.06 30.56
C LEU A 15 -15.30 -13.01 30.12
N VAL A 16 -14.09 -13.00 30.70
CA VAL A 16 -13.01 -12.07 30.31
C VAL A 16 -12.55 -12.34 28.88
N VAL A 17 -12.39 -13.61 28.51
CA VAL A 17 -12.04 -14.01 27.14
C VAL A 17 -13.17 -13.61 26.17
N GLY A 18 -14.43 -13.88 26.52
CA GLY A 18 -15.59 -13.49 25.72
C GLY A 18 -15.69 -11.98 25.51
N ALA A 19 -15.53 -11.19 26.57
CA ALA A 19 -15.54 -9.73 26.50
C ALA A 19 -14.39 -9.18 25.65
N SER A 20 -13.18 -9.76 25.78
CA SER A 20 -12.01 -9.38 24.98
C SER A 20 -12.21 -9.66 23.49
N VAL A 21 -12.80 -10.81 23.16
CA VAL A 21 -13.14 -11.16 21.77
C VAL A 21 -14.19 -10.21 21.21
N LEU A 22 -15.25 -9.92 21.96
CA LEU A 22 -16.29 -8.98 21.54
C LEU A 22 -15.74 -7.56 21.35
N GLY A 23 -14.89 -7.08 22.26
CA GLY A 23 -14.21 -5.80 22.13
C GLY A 23 -13.32 -5.73 20.89
N TYR A 24 -12.53 -6.77 20.63
CA TYR A 24 -11.70 -6.85 19.43
C TYR A 24 -12.53 -6.85 18.14
N LEU A 25 -13.63 -7.60 18.10
CA LEU A 25 -14.54 -7.60 16.94
C LEU A 25 -15.22 -6.24 16.73
N ALA A 26 -15.56 -5.54 17.81
CA ALA A 26 -16.13 -4.19 17.73
C ALA A 26 -15.15 -3.19 17.09
N LEU A 27 -13.84 -3.30 17.38
CA LEU A 27 -12.79 -2.46 16.77
C LEU A 27 -12.59 -2.72 15.26
N LEU A 28 -12.87 -3.93 14.78
CA LEU A 28 -12.73 -4.26 13.35
C LEU A 28 -13.90 -3.74 12.50
N LYS A 29 -15.09 -3.61 13.08
CA LYS A 29 -16.29 -3.11 12.38
C LYS A 29 -16.06 -1.74 11.68
N PRO A 30 -15.56 -0.69 12.35
CA PRO A 30 -15.32 0.60 11.70
C PRO A 30 -14.28 0.52 10.59
N ILE A 31 -13.23 -0.30 10.74
CA ILE A 31 -12.22 -0.50 9.69
C ILE A 31 -12.88 -1.08 8.43
N ILE A 32 -13.68 -2.14 8.59
CA ILE A 32 -14.39 -2.78 7.47
C ILE A 32 -15.33 -1.78 6.80
N VAL A 33 -16.10 -1.04 7.59
CA VAL A 33 -17.08 -0.08 7.08
C VAL A 33 -16.39 1.05 6.30
N ARG A 34 -15.31 1.63 6.83
CA ARG A 34 -14.50 2.64 6.14
C ARG A 34 -13.97 2.14 4.80
N GLN A 35 -13.40 0.93 4.78
CA GLN A 35 -12.78 0.36 3.58
C GLN A 35 -13.79 -0.02 2.49
N ARG A 36 -15.06 -0.30 2.84
CA ARG A 36 -16.14 -0.54 1.86
C ARG A 36 -16.50 0.71 1.06
N LEU A 37 -16.44 1.86 1.72
CA LEU A 37 -16.78 3.16 1.13
C LEU A 37 -15.53 3.96 0.75
N MET A 38 -14.39 3.29 0.63
CA MET A 38 -13.14 3.94 0.25
C MET A 38 -13.26 4.56 -1.15
N LYS A 39 -12.77 5.79 -1.28
CA LYS A 39 -12.58 6.54 -2.52
C LYS A 39 -11.09 6.93 -2.60
N LEU A 40 -10.60 7.02 -3.83
CA LEU A 40 -9.28 7.52 -4.15
C LEU A 40 -9.46 8.71 -5.07
N GLU A 41 -8.74 9.78 -4.75
CA GLU A 41 -8.60 10.94 -5.62
C GLU A 41 -7.12 11.13 -5.92
N LEU A 42 -6.82 11.33 -7.21
CA LEU A 42 -5.49 11.60 -7.73
C LEU A 42 -5.51 12.96 -8.41
N ARG A 43 -4.47 13.77 -8.19
CA ARG A 43 -4.36 15.09 -8.81
C ARG A 43 -2.90 15.40 -9.08
N ASN A 44 -2.60 15.90 -10.27
CA ASN A 44 -1.27 16.43 -10.57
C ASN A 44 -0.89 17.48 -9.52
N GLY A 45 0.31 17.39 -8.98
CA GLY A 45 0.72 18.26 -7.89
C GLY A 45 2.18 18.08 -7.48
N SER A 46 2.72 19.09 -6.82
CA SER A 46 4.10 19.11 -6.34
C SER A 46 4.22 18.46 -4.95
N PRO A 47 5.36 17.84 -4.61
CA PRO A 47 5.66 17.41 -3.24
C PRO A 47 5.80 18.58 -2.23
N SER A 48 5.91 19.82 -2.71
CA SER A 48 6.12 21.00 -1.88
C SER A 48 5.07 21.13 -0.77
N GLY A 49 5.52 21.28 0.47
CA GLY A 49 4.64 21.48 1.63
C GLY A 49 4.09 20.19 2.25
N LEU A 50 4.49 19.00 1.77
CA LEU A 50 4.16 17.74 2.43
C LEU A 50 4.96 17.58 3.72
N ALA A 51 4.24 17.53 4.83
CA ALA A 51 4.85 17.40 6.15
C ALA A 51 5.67 16.11 6.24
N GLY A 52 6.94 16.24 6.67
CA GLY A 52 7.86 15.13 6.86
C GLY A 52 8.58 14.64 5.60
N LEU A 53 8.23 15.14 4.41
CA LEU A 53 9.01 14.89 3.21
C LEU A 53 10.26 15.77 3.21
N LYS A 54 11.43 15.17 2.94
CA LYS A 54 12.68 15.91 2.79
C LYS A 54 13.06 15.97 1.32
N ASP A 55 13.21 17.18 0.80
CA ASP A 55 13.51 17.40 -0.62
C ASP A 55 14.84 16.74 -1.03
N GLU A 56 15.87 16.81 -0.17
CA GLU A 56 17.17 16.17 -0.40
C GLU A 56 17.06 14.64 -0.57
N GLU A 57 16.20 13.98 0.20
CA GLU A 57 15.96 12.53 0.08
C GLU A 57 15.21 12.21 -1.22
N LEU A 58 14.24 13.06 -1.61
CA LEU A 58 13.52 12.91 -2.87
C LEU A 58 14.45 13.08 -4.07
N GLU A 59 15.31 14.09 -4.06
CA GLU A 59 16.29 14.34 -5.10
C GLU A 59 17.30 13.19 -5.21
N ALA A 60 17.84 12.71 -4.10
CA ALA A 60 18.78 11.60 -4.08
C ALA A 60 18.17 10.30 -4.66
N VAL A 61 16.91 10.01 -4.35
CA VAL A 61 16.21 8.83 -4.88
C VAL A 61 15.80 9.04 -6.34
N THR A 62 15.39 10.26 -6.72
CA THR A 62 15.10 10.63 -8.12
C THR A 62 16.34 10.40 -8.98
N GLN A 63 17.51 10.87 -8.54
CA GLN A 63 18.76 10.73 -9.28
C GLN A 63 19.15 9.26 -9.46
N GLN A 64 18.96 8.41 -8.44
CA GLN A 64 19.20 6.97 -8.57
C GLN A 64 18.38 6.32 -9.70
N LEU A 65 17.13 6.72 -9.89
CA LEU A 65 16.30 6.20 -10.98
C LEU A 65 16.74 6.77 -12.34
N VAL A 66 17.06 8.07 -12.40
CA VAL A 66 17.56 8.71 -13.62
C VAL A 66 18.86 8.08 -14.11
N ASP A 67 19.81 7.81 -13.20
CA ASP A 67 21.09 7.15 -13.50
C ASP A 67 20.91 5.72 -14.03
N LEU A 68 19.77 5.10 -13.72
CA LEU A 68 19.39 3.78 -14.21
C LEU A 68 18.63 3.82 -15.55
N GLY A 69 18.43 5.01 -16.14
CA GLY A 69 17.72 5.17 -17.42
C GLY A 69 16.20 5.30 -17.28
N PHE A 70 15.69 5.64 -16.10
CA PHE A 70 14.30 6.05 -15.92
C PHE A 70 14.13 7.54 -16.26
N GLU A 71 13.07 7.86 -16.98
CA GLU A 71 12.70 9.22 -17.38
C GLU A 71 11.44 9.65 -16.61
N PRO A 72 11.44 10.82 -15.94
CA PRO A 72 10.28 11.29 -15.20
C PRO A 72 9.11 11.59 -16.14
N ILE A 73 7.90 11.16 -15.75
CA ILE A 73 6.67 11.35 -16.52
C ILE A 73 5.81 12.42 -15.84
N GLU A 74 5.47 12.19 -14.57
CA GLU A 74 4.51 13.01 -13.85
C GLU A 74 4.67 12.90 -12.33
N ASP A 75 4.23 13.96 -11.66
CA ASP A 75 4.09 14.06 -10.21
C ASP A 75 2.60 14.19 -9.88
N TYR A 76 2.13 13.40 -8.91
CA TYR A 76 0.76 13.51 -8.44
C TYR A 76 0.63 13.33 -6.92
N LEU A 77 -0.41 13.95 -6.39
CA LEU A 77 -0.85 13.86 -5.01
C LEU A 77 -2.03 12.90 -4.91
N SER A 78 -2.08 12.13 -3.83
CA SER A 78 -3.13 11.15 -3.58
C SER A 78 -3.81 11.36 -2.24
N ARG A 79 -5.10 11.01 -2.19
CA ARG A 79 -5.87 10.94 -0.94
C ARG A 79 -6.81 9.76 -1.00
N SER A 80 -6.77 8.95 0.06
CA SER A 80 -7.74 7.88 0.30
C SER A 80 -8.68 8.30 1.43
N TYR A 81 -9.98 8.23 1.20
CA TYR A 81 -10.97 8.59 2.23
C TYR A 81 -12.21 7.70 2.13
N SER A 82 -13.01 7.63 3.19
CA SER A 82 -14.31 6.94 3.14
C SER A 82 -15.45 7.96 3.06
N GLU A 83 -16.62 7.58 2.53
CA GLU A 83 -17.79 8.49 2.50
C GLU A 83 -18.22 8.96 3.90
N PHE A 84 -17.96 8.18 4.96
CA PHE A 84 -18.19 8.60 6.35
C PHE A 84 -17.21 9.66 6.83
N ASP A 85 -16.01 9.65 6.25
CA ASP A 85 -14.95 10.61 6.49
C ASP A 85 -14.90 11.65 5.35
N GLU A 86 -15.99 11.78 4.54
CA GLU A 86 -16.10 12.88 3.60
C GLU A 86 -15.76 14.16 4.35
N PRO A 87 -14.90 15.03 3.78
CA PRO A 87 -14.54 16.26 4.44
C PRO A 87 -15.82 17.08 4.60
N ALA A 88 -16.45 16.99 5.78
CA ALA A 88 -17.18 18.11 6.30
C ALA A 88 -16.20 19.27 6.23
N LEU A 89 -16.53 20.30 5.44
CA LEU A 89 -15.85 21.59 5.38
C LEU A 89 -15.84 22.23 6.78
N LYS A 90 -15.06 21.65 7.69
CA LYS A 90 -14.77 22.10 9.03
C LYS A 90 -13.26 22.25 9.09
N SER A 91 -12.82 23.42 8.63
CA SER A 91 -11.47 23.98 8.71
C SER A 91 -10.84 23.88 10.11
N PRO A 92 -9.53 24.16 10.28
CA PRO A 92 -8.39 24.06 9.36
C PRO A 92 -7.31 23.10 9.92
N ILE A 93 -6.44 22.58 9.06
CA ILE A 93 -5.09 22.21 9.50
C ILE A 93 -4.44 23.52 9.96
N ALA A 94 -3.97 23.59 11.20
CA ALA A 94 -3.46 24.81 11.81
C ALA A 94 -2.46 25.54 10.90
N SER A 95 -2.80 26.75 10.48
CA SER A 95 -1.84 27.73 9.97
C SER A 95 -0.87 28.05 11.11
N PRO A 96 0.46 27.91 10.95
CA PRO A 96 1.36 28.76 11.69
C PRO A 96 1.28 30.15 11.05
N THR A 97 0.97 31.14 11.87
CA THR A 97 0.86 32.56 11.54
C THR A 97 2.00 33.06 10.64
N GLY A 98 1.62 33.70 9.52
CA GLY A 98 2.46 34.45 8.61
C GLY A 98 1.68 34.80 7.34
N ASP A 99 1.21 36.04 7.24
CA ASP A 99 0.41 36.61 6.15
C ASP A 99 0.92 36.26 4.74
N THR A 100 0.10 35.58 3.93
CA THR A 100 -0.61 36.07 2.72
C THR A 100 -1.04 34.91 1.81
N SER A 101 -2.31 34.94 1.40
CA SER A 101 -2.99 34.12 0.38
C SER A 101 -3.33 32.65 0.74
N LEU A 102 -4.62 32.39 0.99
CA LEU A 102 -5.30 31.17 0.51
C LEU A 102 -5.84 31.57 -0.88
N PRO A 103 -5.60 30.87 -2.03
CA PRO A 103 -5.90 29.44 -2.32
C PRO A 103 -4.94 28.75 -3.37
N PRO A 104 -4.87 27.39 -3.55
CA PRO A 104 -5.77 26.63 -4.46
C PRO A 104 -6.01 25.14 -4.08
N ASP A 105 -5.55 24.65 -2.93
CA ASP A 105 -5.59 23.22 -2.61
C ASP A 105 -6.76 22.86 -1.70
N ARG A 106 -7.88 22.49 -2.34
CA ARG A 106 -9.03 21.83 -1.68
C ARG A 106 -8.75 20.38 -1.27
N PHE A 107 -7.49 19.96 -1.32
CA PHE A 107 -7.08 18.57 -1.21
C PHE A 107 -5.91 18.44 -0.24
N PRO A 108 -6.16 18.17 1.06
CA PRO A 108 -5.07 17.78 1.96
C PRO A 108 -4.54 16.43 1.45
N ALA A 109 -3.46 16.48 0.68
CA ALA A 109 -2.80 15.29 0.15
C ALA A 109 -2.36 14.40 1.32
N GLN A 110 -2.69 13.11 1.22
CA GLN A 110 -2.22 12.10 2.18
C GLN A 110 -0.95 11.41 1.69
N GLY A 111 -0.64 11.51 0.39
CA GLY A 111 0.58 11.00 -0.18
C GLY A 111 0.96 11.73 -1.47
N PHE A 112 2.17 11.41 -1.92
CA PHE A 112 2.79 11.89 -3.15
C PHE A 112 3.40 10.71 -3.89
N ALA A 113 3.32 10.78 -5.21
CA ALA A 113 4.05 9.89 -6.09
C ALA A 113 4.71 10.67 -7.23
N ARG A 114 5.93 10.25 -7.56
CA ARG A 114 6.62 10.61 -8.79
C ARG A 114 6.76 9.37 -9.66
N VAL A 115 6.22 9.43 -10.88
CA VAL A 115 6.20 8.33 -11.84
C VAL A 115 7.27 8.54 -12.90
N PHE A 116 7.93 7.46 -13.28
CA PHE A 116 8.95 7.41 -14.30
C PHE A 116 8.68 6.28 -15.31
N SER A 117 9.14 6.43 -16.54
CA SER A 117 9.19 5.37 -17.55
C SER A 117 10.61 4.89 -17.76
N HIS A 118 10.81 3.59 -17.99
CA HIS A 118 12.06 3.05 -18.49
C HIS A 118 11.89 2.59 -19.95
N PRO A 119 12.21 3.41 -20.95
CA PRO A 119 11.87 3.13 -22.35
C PRO A 119 12.54 1.86 -22.88
N GLN A 120 13.80 1.61 -22.50
CA GLN A 120 14.55 0.42 -22.95
C GLN A 120 13.94 -0.91 -22.48
N HIS A 121 13.31 -0.94 -21.31
CA HIS A 121 12.81 -2.16 -20.71
C HIS A 121 11.28 -2.23 -20.63
N GLY A 122 10.55 -1.16 -20.95
CA GLY A 122 9.10 -1.13 -20.80
C GLY A 122 8.67 -1.36 -19.35
N LEU A 123 9.10 -0.45 -18.46
CA LEU A 123 8.79 -0.46 -17.03
C LEU A 123 8.25 0.89 -16.59
N LEU A 124 7.49 0.90 -15.49
CA LEU A 124 7.30 2.12 -14.71
C LEU A 124 8.12 2.06 -13.43
N GLY A 125 8.79 3.16 -13.11
CA GLY A 125 9.38 3.41 -11.81
C GLY A 125 8.47 4.37 -11.03
N LYS A 126 8.42 4.23 -9.71
CA LYS A 126 7.60 5.09 -8.88
C LYS A 126 8.27 5.32 -7.53
N ILE A 127 8.40 6.58 -7.17
CA ILE A 127 8.75 7.01 -5.81
C ILE A 127 7.44 7.35 -5.11
N MET A 128 7.24 6.83 -3.90
CA MET A 128 6.04 7.07 -3.11
C MET A 128 6.40 7.56 -1.72
N PHE A 129 5.68 8.59 -1.28
CA PHE A 129 5.69 9.09 0.09
C PHE A 129 4.25 9.18 0.60
N VAL A 130 4.01 8.77 1.85
CA VAL A 130 2.70 8.87 2.50
C VAL A 130 2.89 9.56 3.83
N SER A 131 2.31 10.76 3.99
CA SER A 131 2.36 11.47 5.25
C SER A 131 1.45 10.78 6.26
N VAL A 132 2.04 10.16 7.28
CA VAL A 132 1.29 9.68 8.44
C VAL A 132 1.34 10.78 9.49
N VAL A 133 0.19 11.28 9.92
CA VAL A 133 0.08 12.19 11.07
C VAL A 133 -0.56 11.43 12.21
N ASP A 134 0.03 11.53 13.41
CA ASP A 134 -0.54 10.95 14.62
C ASP A 134 -1.83 11.67 15.05
N ALA A 135 -2.49 11.15 16.08
CA ALA A 135 -3.74 11.73 16.60
C ALA A 135 -3.57 13.15 17.15
N GLN A 136 -2.33 13.59 17.40
CA GLN A 136 -1.95 14.91 17.87
C GLN A 136 -1.48 15.82 16.73
N GLY A 137 -1.58 15.37 15.47
CA GLY A 137 -1.19 16.11 14.28
C GLY A 137 0.32 16.16 14.04
N LYS A 138 1.12 15.33 14.71
CA LYS A 138 2.58 15.24 14.49
C LYS A 138 2.89 14.16 13.48
N VAL A 139 3.81 14.44 12.56
CA VAL A 139 4.36 13.42 11.67
C VAL A 139 5.37 12.59 12.47
N PRO A 140 5.25 11.25 12.54
CA PRO A 140 6.27 10.40 13.13
C PRO A 140 7.60 10.59 12.41
N THR A 141 8.69 10.63 13.18
CA THR A 141 10.06 10.87 12.69
C THR A 141 10.61 9.81 11.72
N SER A 142 9.86 8.75 11.39
CA SER A 142 10.29 7.63 10.55
C SER A 142 9.31 7.37 9.39
N THR A 143 8.98 8.40 8.63
CA THR A 143 8.12 8.25 7.45
C THR A 143 9.01 8.02 6.23
N ASP A 144 9.29 6.76 5.91
CA ASP A 144 10.26 6.41 4.87
C ASP A 144 9.65 6.51 3.46
N MET A 145 10.39 7.16 2.57
CA MET A 145 10.13 7.13 1.13
C MET A 145 10.38 5.73 0.58
N SER A 146 9.53 5.28 -0.35
CA SER A 146 9.68 3.96 -0.96
C SER A 146 9.74 4.05 -2.48
N MET A 147 10.48 3.12 -3.07
CA MET A 147 10.57 2.92 -4.50
C MET A 147 9.82 1.67 -4.92
N LEU A 148 9.32 1.71 -6.14
CA LEU A 148 8.57 0.65 -6.76
C LEU A 148 8.89 0.59 -8.25
N ILE A 149 9.09 -0.61 -8.78
CA ILE A 149 9.23 -0.87 -10.21
C ILE A 149 8.09 -1.80 -10.63
N ALA A 150 7.36 -1.41 -11.67
CA ALA A 150 6.17 -2.09 -12.14
C ALA A 150 6.26 -2.51 -13.60
N SER A 151 5.68 -3.68 -13.88
CA SER A 151 5.42 -4.23 -15.21
C SER A 151 3.94 -4.52 -15.37
N PHE A 152 3.39 -4.17 -16.53
CA PHE A 152 1.98 -4.38 -16.89
C PHE A 152 1.91 -5.30 -18.11
N SER A 153 1.04 -6.32 -18.10
CA SER A 153 0.92 -7.23 -19.24
C SER A 153 0.00 -6.69 -20.33
N GLU A 154 0.11 -7.26 -21.53
CA GLU A 154 -0.88 -7.07 -22.60
C GLU A 154 -1.92 -8.19 -22.62
N PRO A 155 -3.16 -7.92 -23.08
CA PRO A 155 -3.76 -6.59 -23.19
C PRO A 155 -4.16 -6.02 -21.82
N ASP A 156 -4.25 -4.69 -21.74
CA ASP A 156 -4.90 -3.92 -20.65
C ASP A 156 -4.38 -4.10 -19.21
N GLY A 157 -3.15 -4.58 -19.02
CA GLY A 157 -2.58 -4.75 -17.67
C GLY A 157 -3.27 -5.82 -16.84
N ALA A 158 -3.80 -6.87 -17.50
CA ALA A 158 -4.46 -7.99 -16.83
C ALA A 158 -3.60 -8.62 -15.72
N TRP A 159 -2.29 -8.63 -15.91
CA TRP A 159 -1.28 -8.94 -14.90
C TRP A 159 -0.46 -7.71 -14.60
N VAL A 160 -0.17 -7.52 -13.31
CA VAL A 160 0.74 -6.50 -12.82
C VAL A 160 1.78 -7.18 -11.97
N TYR A 161 3.05 -6.89 -12.21
CA TYR A 161 4.13 -7.33 -11.34
C TYR A 161 4.87 -6.12 -10.78
N VAL A 162 5.09 -6.14 -9.47
CA VAL A 162 5.66 -5.04 -8.71
C VAL A 162 6.85 -5.53 -7.89
N THR A 163 7.96 -4.81 -7.94
CA THR A 163 9.07 -4.97 -6.98
C THR A 163 9.22 -3.69 -6.17
N THR A 164 9.30 -3.78 -4.85
CA THR A 164 9.38 -2.59 -3.98
C THR A 164 10.36 -2.78 -2.83
N ASN A 165 11.02 -1.70 -2.41
CA ASN A 165 11.86 -1.69 -1.21
C ASN A 165 11.14 -1.28 0.07
N ARG A 166 9.82 -1.06 0.00
CA ARG A 166 9.02 -0.60 1.13
C ARG A 166 9.15 -1.53 2.33
N ASP A 167 9.66 -0.98 3.42
CA ASP A 167 9.70 -1.64 4.73
C ASP A 167 8.49 -1.16 5.55
N SER A 168 7.46 -2.01 5.63
CA SER A 168 6.24 -1.67 6.37
C SER A 168 6.14 -2.48 7.65
N ALA A 169 5.55 -1.87 8.68
CA ALA A 169 5.27 -2.55 9.94
C ALA A 169 4.48 -3.87 9.70
N PRO A 170 4.70 -4.92 10.52
CA PRO A 170 4.08 -6.24 10.33
C PRO A 170 2.57 -6.20 10.16
N MET A 171 1.88 -5.33 10.91
CA MET A 171 0.43 -5.15 10.79
C MET A 171 0.01 -4.60 9.42
N VAL A 172 0.74 -3.62 8.88
CA VAL A 172 0.49 -3.06 7.54
C VAL A 172 0.72 -4.14 6.49
N ASN A 173 1.78 -4.93 6.63
CA ASN A 173 2.04 -6.08 5.75
C ASN A 173 0.89 -7.10 5.81
N ALA A 174 0.42 -7.45 7.00
CA ALA A 174 -0.70 -8.37 7.17
C ALA A 174 -1.99 -7.83 6.53
N LEU A 175 -2.27 -6.53 6.67
CA LEU A 175 -3.40 -5.90 6.00
C LEU A 175 -3.25 -5.93 4.48
N MET A 176 -2.09 -5.56 3.93
CA MET A 176 -1.84 -5.63 2.47
C MET A 176 -2.02 -7.05 1.92
N LYS A 177 -1.67 -8.09 2.70
CA LYS A 177 -1.93 -9.49 2.30
C LYS A 177 -3.43 -9.81 2.17
N LEU A 178 -4.30 -9.17 2.94
CA LEU A 178 -5.76 -9.34 2.79
C LEU A 178 -6.28 -8.79 1.46
N LEU A 179 -5.55 -7.85 0.85
CA LEU A 179 -5.94 -7.08 -0.32
C LEU A 179 -5.34 -7.65 -1.63
N ARG A 180 -4.63 -8.78 -1.52
CA ARG A 180 -3.98 -9.45 -2.64
C ARG A 180 -4.99 -9.81 -3.72
N HIS A 181 -4.73 -9.33 -4.94
CA HIS A 181 -5.39 -9.77 -6.15
C HIS A 181 -4.58 -10.93 -6.75
N PRO A 182 -5.22 -11.97 -7.32
CA PRO A 182 -4.53 -13.14 -7.86
C PRO A 182 -3.57 -12.82 -9.01
N ARG A 183 -3.79 -11.70 -9.72
CA ARG A 183 -2.96 -11.26 -10.86
C ARG A 183 -2.11 -10.02 -10.59
N TRP A 184 -2.10 -9.54 -9.35
CA TRP A 184 -1.19 -8.45 -8.93
C TRP A 184 -0.09 -9.05 -8.08
N LEU A 185 0.98 -9.37 -8.77
CA LEU A 185 2.15 -10.05 -8.26
C LEU A 185 3.05 -9.02 -7.59
N SER A 186 3.65 -9.38 -6.47
CA SER A 186 4.57 -8.47 -5.78
C SER A 186 5.74 -9.18 -5.14
N THR A 187 6.91 -8.56 -5.20
CA THR A 187 8.09 -8.95 -4.44
C THR A 187 8.57 -7.75 -3.63
N ARG A 188 8.81 -7.96 -2.34
CA ARG A 188 9.36 -6.95 -1.45
C ARG A 188 10.82 -7.26 -1.17
N LEU A 189 11.67 -6.26 -1.34
CA LEU A 189 13.10 -6.30 -1.06
C LEU A 189 13.43 -5.16 -0.08
N PRO A 190 13.09 -5.32 1.22
CA PRO A 190 13.13 -4.21 2.17
C PRO A 190 14.49 -3.51 2.19
N ARG A 191 14.48 -2.17 2.11
CA ARG A 191 15.66 -1.31 2.20
C ARG A 191 16.74 -1.53 1.12
N ARG A 192 16.42 -2.26 0.04
CA ARG A 192 17.34 -2.40 -1.10
C ARG A 192 17.35 -1.14 -1.97
N PRO A 193 18.51 -0.79 -2.58
CA PRO A 193 18.65 0.35 -3.48
C PRO A 193 17.96 0.10 -4.84
N ALA A 194 17.78 1.18 -5.63
CA ALA A 194 17.11 1.13 -6.93
C ALA A 194 17.75 0.14 -7.92
N THR A 195 19.09 0.03 -7.90
CA THR A 195 19.88 -0.88 -8.74
C THR A 195 19.50 -2.35 -8.51
N GLU A 196 19.46 -2.78 -7.25
CA GLU A 196 19.06 -4.14 -6.86
C GLU A 196 17.59 -4.40 -7.18
N LEU A 197 16.71 -3.42 -6.97
CA LEU A 197 15.30 -3.54 -7.35
C LEU A 197 15.15 -3.79 -8.86
N LEU A 198 15.83 -3.02 -9.70
CA LEU A 198 15.74 -3.13 -11.16
C LEU A 198 16.27 -4.48 -11.65
N GLN A 199 17.46 -4.88 -11.20
CA GLN A 199 18.07 -6.16 -11.58
C GLN A 199 17.18 -7.34 -11.20
N PHE A 200 16.66 -7.33 -9.98
CA PHE A 200 15.74 -8.37 -9.53
C PHE A 200 14.46 -8.36 -10.36
N HIS A 201 13.86 -7.18 -10.58
CA HIS A 201 12.62 -7.03 -11.32
C HIS A 201 12.74 -7.55 -12.75
N LEU A 202 13.81 -7.20 -13.48
CA LEU A 202 14.07 -7.64 -14.85
C LEU A 202 14.21 -9.16 -14.95
N LYS A 203 14.95 -9.78 -14.02
CA LYS A 203 15.08 -11.24 -13.98
C LYS A 203 13.72 -11.89 -13.69
N ARG A 204 13.06 -11.45 -12.62
CA ARG A 204 11.85 -12.10 -12.12
C ARG A 204 10.66 -11.93 -13.06
N ARG A 205 10.51 -10.76 -13.70
CA ARG A 205 9.43 -10.53 -14.68
C ARG A 205 9.56 -11.45 -15.90
N ALA A 206 10.78 -11.79 -16.33
CA ALA A 206 10.99 -12.70 -17.47
C ALA A 206 10.53 -14.12 -17.14
N GLU A 207 10.84 -14.60 -15.92
CA GLU A 207 10.36 -15.89 -15.40
C GLU A 207 8.83 -15.90 -15.30
N ILE A 208 8.25 -14.84 -14.73
CA ILE A 208 6.79 -14.68 -14.59
C ILE A 208 6.09 -14.72 -15.95
N ALA A 209 6.57 -13.97 -16.93
CA ALA A 209 5.97 -13.96 -18.28
C ALA A 209 6.02 -15.34 -18.94
N THR A 210 7.15 -16.05 -18.78
CA THR A 210 7.33 -17.40 -19.32
C THR A 210 6.34 -18.38 -18.71
N VAL A 211 6.20 -18.40 -17.38
CA VAL A 211 5.28 -19.30 -16.69
C VAL A 211 3.82 -18.90 -16.89
N GLY A 212 3.54 -17.60 -16.89
CA GLY A 212 2.21 -17.04 -17.06
C GLY A 212 1.67 -17.13 -18.49
N GLY A 213 2.55 -17.27 -19.48
CA GLY A 213 2.16 -17.34 -20.90
C GLY A 213 1.63 -16.02 -21.43
N PHE A 214 2.21 -14.89 -20.99
CA PHE A 214 1.79 -13.55 -21.41
C PHE A 214 3.00 -12.66 -21.69
N VAL A 215 2.76 -11.54 -22.37
CA VAL A 215 3.78 -10.57 -22.74
C VAL A 215 3.62 -9.30 -21.90
N TRP A 216 4.74 -8.68 -21.53
CA TRP A 216 4.73 -7.38 -20.88
C TRP A 216 4.60 -6.26 -21.91
N LYS A 217 3.83 -5.24 -21.55
CA LYS A 217 3.67 -4.01 -22.33
C LYS A 217 5.03 -3.34 -22.54
N ALA A 218 5.35 -3.02 -23.79
CA ALA A 218 6.62 -2.39 -24.15
C ALA A 218 6.69 -0.92 -23.72
N HIS A 219 5.55 -0.23 -23.68
CA HIS A 219 5.47 1.20 -23.37
C HIS A 219 4.34 1.45 -22.36
N PRO A 220 4.56 1.16 -21.06
CA PRO A 220 3.60 1.54 -20.04
C PRO A 220 3.57 3.07 -19.87
N THR A 221 2.41 3.61 -19.55
CA THR A 221 2.15 5.05 -19.39
C THR A 221 1.64 5.34 -17.98
N SER A 222 1.61 6.60 -17.57
CA SER A 222 1.01 6.96 -16.28
C SER A 222 -0.47 6.56 -16.15
N ASN A 223 -1.22 6.56 -17.26
CA ASN A 223 -2.59 6.05 -17.27
C ASN A 223 -2.68 4.57 -16.88
N ASP A 224 -1.66 3.75 -17.17
CA ASP A 224 -1.64 2.35 -16.72
C ASP A 224 -1.50 2.26 -15.19
N ASP A 225 -0.68 3.13 -14.59
CA ASP A 225 -0.49 3.21 -13.14
C ASP A 225 -1.77 3.74 -12.45
N HIS A 226 -2.36 4.83 -12.94
CA HIS A 226 -3.63 5.35 -12.45
C HIS A 226 -4.76 4.30 -12.54
N ALA A 227 -4.90 3.64 -13.68
CA ALA A 227 -5.90 2.59 -13.85
C ALA A 227 -5.63 1.41 -12.89
N TYR A 228 -4.36 1.08 -12.60
CA TYR A 228 -4.02 0.09 -11.60
C TYR A 228 -4.41 0.53 -10.18
N GLU A 229 -4.15 1.77 -9.77
CA GLU A 229 -4.55 2.27 -8.45
C GLU A 229 -6.09 2.30 -8.29
N GLU A 230 -6.81 2.75 -9.31
CA GLU A 230 -8.28 2.73 -9.31
C GLU A 230 -8.83 1.30 -9.19
N ARG A 231 -8.30 0.36 -9.99
CA ARG A 231 -8.68 -1.05 -9.88
C ARG A 231 -8.34 -1.61 -8.50
N ALA A 232 -7.22 -1.22 -7.90
CA ALA A 232 -6.83 -1.62 -6.56
C ALA A 232 -7.86 -1.20 -5.52
N VAL A 233 -8.31 0.05 -5.57
CA VAL A 233 -9.37 0.57 -4.69
C VAL A 233 -10.67 -0.21 -4.88
N VAL A 234 -11.09 -0.45 -6.12
CA VAL A 234 -12.31 -1.22 -6.42
C VAL A 234 -12.21 -2.65 -5.88
N ASN A 235 -11.07 -3.33 -6.06
CA ASN A 235 -10.84 -4.67 -5.52
C ASN A 235 -10.87 -4.67 -3.99
N ILE A 236 -10.23 -3.69 -3.34
CA ILE A 236 -10.25 -3.54 -1.88
C ILE A 236 -11.69 -3.41 -1.39
N ARG A 237 -12.50 -2.53 -1.98
CA ARG A 237 -13.92 -2.37 -1.62
C ARG A 237 -14.69 -3.69 -1.79
N ALA A 238 -14.47 -4.40 -2.89
CA ALA A 238 -15.13 -5.68 -3.16
C ALA A 238 -14.76 -6.77 -2.14
N ILE A 239 -13.50 -6.82 -1.70
CA ILE A 239 -13.04 -7.70 -0.62
C ILE A 239 -13.74 -7.34 0.69
N TYR A 240 -13.72 -6.07 1.08
CA TYR A 240 -14.31 -5.61 2.34
C TYR A 240 -15.84 -5.70 2.37
N ALA A 241 -16.52 -5.59 1.23
CA ALA A 241 -17.97 -5.80 1.12
C ALA A 241 -18.37 -7.21 1.58
N LYS A 242 -17.50 -8.21 1.36
CA LYS A 242 -17.73 -9.63 1.70
C LYS A 242 -17.18 -10.02 3.08
N LEU A 243 -16.42 -9.14 3.73
CA LEU A 243 -15.80 -9.39 5.04
C LEU A 243 -16.74 -9.06 6.20
N THR A 244 -16.83 -9.96 7.18
CA THR A 244 -17.39 -9.70 8.50
C THR A 244 -16.26 -9.50 9.52
N PRO A 245 -16.50 -8.88 10.68
CA PRO A 245 -15.48 -8.74 11.73
C PRO A 245 -14.83 -10.07 12.11
N LEU A 246 -15.62 -11.13 12.25
CA LEU A 246 -15.13 -12.47 12.55
C LEU A 246 -14.24 -13.02 11.42
N LYS A 247 -14.66 -12.88 10.16
CA LYS A 247 -13.85 -13.29 9.01
C LYS A 247 -12.53 -12.53 8.95
N MET A 248 -12.53 -11.23 9.23
CA MET A 248 -11.31 -10.42 9.27
C MET A 248 -10.39 -10.86 10.41
N ALA A 249 -10.91 -11.05 11.62
CA ALA A 249 -10.14 -11.55 12.76
C ALA A 249 -9.49 -12.92 12.47
N MET A 250 -10.25 -13.86 11.88
CA MET A 250 -9.72 -15.17 11.48
C MET A 250 -8.64 -15.06 10.40
N LYS A 251 -8.79 -14.16 9.42
CA LYS A 251 -7.77 -13.97 8.39
C LYS A 251 -6.50 -13.32 8.97
N LEU A 252 -6.63 -12.29 9.81
CA LEU A 252 -5.49 -11.64 10.46
C LEU A 252 -4.70 -12.60 11.36
N SER A 253 -5.39 -13.47 12.11
CA SER A 253 -4.72 -14.45 12.97
C SER A 253 -3.97 -15.53 12.19
N ARG A 254 -4.49 -15.94 11.02
CA ARG A 254 -3.77 -16.82 10.08
C ARG A 254 -2.53 -16.13 9.50
N LEU A 255 -2.67 -14.87 9.07
CA LEU A 255 -1.58 -14.11 8.45
C LEU A 255 -0.44 -13.79 9.41
N LYS A 256 -0.74 -13.63 10.71
CA LYS A 256 0.28 -13.49 11.76
C LYS A 256 1.21 -14.71 11.85
N LYS A 257 0.77 -15.89 11.37
CA LYS A 257 1.60 -17.10 11.31
C LYS A 257 2.44 -17.20 10.04
N GLU A 258 2.11 -16.43 9.00
CA GLU A 258 2.76 -16.46 7.68
C GLU A 258 3.82 -15.35 7.53
N GLU A 259 4.43 -14.91 8.63
CA GLU A 259 5.09 -13.61 8.80
C GLU A 259 6.33 -13.34 7.90
N ALA A 260 6.78 -14.32 7.10
CA ALA A 260 8.02 -14.22 6.32
C ALA A 260 7.84 -14.08 4.79
N GLN A 261 6.63 -14.20 4.23
CA GLN A 261 6.48 -14.15 2.77
C GLN A 261 6.68 -12.72 2.22
N LEU A 262 7.86 -12.49 1.65
CA LEU A 262 8.26 -11.29 0.93
C LEU A 262 7.71 -11.27 -0.51
N GLU A 263 7.30 -12.42 -1.02
CA GLU A 263 6.75 -12.58 -2.38
C GLU A 263 5.27 -12.98 -2.35
N TRP A 264 4.53 -12.53 -3.36
CA TRP A 264 3.17 -12.94 -3.68
C TRP A 264 3.04 -13.15 -5.18
N LEU A 265 2.77 -14.39 -5.58
CA LEU A 265 2.63 -14.79 -6.98
C LEU A 265 1.20 -15.17 -7.38
N GLY A 266 0.24 -15.05 -6.45
CA GLY A 266 -1.19 -15.24 -6.72
C GLY A 266 -1.50 -16.53 -7.49
N GLU A 267 -2.15 -16.40 -8.65
CA GLU A 267 -2.50 -17.54 -9.53
C GLU A 267 -1.28 -18.32 -10.07
N LEU A 268 -0.07 -17.78 -9.96
CA LEU A 268 1.18 -18.43 -10.36
C LEU A 268 1.90 -19.11 -9.19
N GLU A 269 1.37 -19.00 -7.97
CA GLU A 269 1.92 -19.68 -6.80
C GLU A 269 1.94 -21.20 -7.01
N GLY A 270 3.08 -21.83 -6.72
CA GLY A 270 3.31 -23.27 -6.96
C GLY A 270 3.72 -23.65 -8.39
N ARG A 271 3.60 -22.74 -9.36
CA ARG A 271 4.13 -22.93 -10.74
C ARG A 271 5.50 -22.29 -10.93
N MET A 272 5.88 -21.43 -10.00
CA MET A 272 7.12 -20.66 -9.98
C MET A 272 8.01 -21.17 -8.84
N PRO A 273 9.33 -21.32 -9.05
CA PRO A 273 10.25 -21.52 -7.94
C PRO A 273 10.24 -20.28 -7.04
N SER A 274 10.34 -20.50 -5.72
CA SER A 274 10.50 -19.39 -4.76
C SER A 274 11.66 -18.50 -5.16
N ALA A 275 11.48 -17.18 -5.11
CA ALA A 275 12.59 -16.27 -5.34
C ALA A 275 13.71 -16.49 -4.31
N GLN A 276 14.96 -16.39 -4.76
CA GLN A 276 16.11 -16.24 -3.88
C GLN A 276 16.15 -14.76 -3.44
N LEU A 277 15.67 -14.48 -2.23
CA LEU A 277 15.49 -13.15 -1.65
C LEU A 277 16.52 -12.85 -0.56
#